data_AF-A0A383R4L7-F1
#
_entry.id   AF-A0A383R4L7-F1
#
_cell.length_a   1.000
_cell.length_b   1.000
_cell.length_c   1.000
_cell.angle_alpha   90.00
_cell.angle_beta   90.00
_cell.angle_gamma   90.00
#
_symmetry.space_group_name_H-M   'P 1'
#
loop_
_entity.id
_entity.type
_entity.pdbx_description
1 polymer ?
#
loop_
_entity_poly.entity_id
_entity_poly.type
_entity_poly.pdbx_seq_one_letter_code
_entity_poly.pdbx_strand_id
1 'polypeptide(L)'
;MKKIMTAVLGIALAFTFITPHGQAHADASSYGVMDTKAYRTYVPIRYLSDKLHYQVTWEPTSKRIEVVSDDNYLEMTLGTKQAYVNGMNMELEAAPFRAGGTTYVPVRFVSEAMNLSMEWDKNGSLVHFWNGDSHVRLPVVSKQRINQTSSIEKSWRAFKVGSKRVTTTMLTINLLHPHIRLGVGVGYGGEGSVDNLKHMAKRNYAIAAINGGYFDAYSNSKVKVPYGYVVRNGKMIHNGSGDKRSVLLFTRDNQVEMIPGPSFIDRFQEGDVYGALQVGPRLITDGKITVNLKGEGFKDPKILKHSSIRSAVGITKDYKLMILTTSSATIPELAKVMKQAGAYQAMNLDGGASSGLYYNGRYMTYPGRNISNALLIFK
;
A
#
# COMPACT_ATOMS: atom_id res chain seq x y z
N MET A 1 28.41 47.57 -52.51
CA MET A 1 28.35 47.30 -51.05
C MET A 1 26.89 47.13 -50.64
N LYS A 2 26.40 45.89 -50.52
CA LYS A 2 25.06 45.58 -49.99
C LYS A 2 25.24 45.10 -48.55
N LYS A 3 24.63 45.80 -47.58
CA LYS A 3 24.59 45.40 -46.17
C LYS A 3 23.59 44.25 -46.01
N ILE A 4 24.08 43.11 -45.52
CA ILE A 4 23.24 41.99 -45.07
C ILE A 4 22.84 42.30 -43.63
N MET A 5 21.54 42.42 -43.39
CA MET A 5 20.95 42.60 -42.07
C MET A 5 20.55 41.20 -41.57
N THR A 6 21.31 40.66 -40.62
CA THR A 6 20.99 39.39 -39.97
C THR A 6 19.98 39.66 -38.86
N ALA A 7 18.73 39.20 -39.04
CA ALA A 7 17.72 39.21 -38.00
C ALA A 7 17.97 38.02 -37.05
N VAL A 8 18.35 38.31 -35.81
CA VAL A 8 18.40 37.30 -34.73
C VAL A 8 17.00 37.19 -34.14
N LEU A 9 16.34 36.07 -34.42
CA LEU A 9 15.05 35.71 -33.83
C LEU A 9 15.31 35.24 -32.39
N GLY A 10 15.05 36.10 -31.41
CA GLY A 10 15.15 35.77 -30.00
C GLY A 10 14.02 34.84 -29.57
N ILE A 11 14.32 33.55 -29.36
CA ILE A 11 13.42 32.63 -28.66
C ILE A 11 13.50 32.96 -27.18
N ALA A 12 12.48 33.64 -26.66
CA ALA A 12 12.29 33.82 -25.22
C ALA A 12 11.81 32.49 -24.61
N LEU A 13 12.74 31.65 -24.16
CA LEU A 13 12.44 30.56 -23.24
C LEU A 13 12.08 31.15 -21.88
N ALA A 14 10.79 31.39 -21.65
CA ALA A 14 10.28 31.65 -20.32
C ALA A 14 10.32 30.34 -19.51
N PHE A 15 11.44 30.09 -18.83
CA PHE A 15 11.50 29.09 -17.78
C PHE A 15 10.70 29.58 -16.57
N THR A 16 9.42 29.26 -16.51
CA THR A 16 8.73 29.22 -15.22
C THR A 16 9.20 27.97 -14.50
N PHE A 17 10.27 28.11 -13.73
CA PHE A 17 10.64 27.12 -12.73
C PHE A 17 9.47 26.97 -11.77
N ILE A 18 8.93 25.76 -11.66
CA ILE A 18 8.27 25.38 -10.41
C ILE A 18 9.40 25.36 -9.39
N THR A 19 9.58 26.49 -8.70
CA THR A 19 10.22 26.45 -7.38
C THR A 19 9.51 25.36 -6.59
N PRO A 20 10.23 24.47 -5.88
CA PRO A 20 9.59 23.56 -4.96
C PRO A 20 9.00 24.42 -3.85
N HIS A 21 7.79 24.93 -4.07
CA HIS A 21 6.96 25.49 -3.03
C HIS A 21 6.68 24.31 -2.11
N GLY A 22 7.51 24.24 -1.07
CA GLY A 22 7.34 23.36 0.06
C GLY A 22 6.01 23.67 0.74
N GLN A 23 4.95 23.07 0.21
CA GLN A 23 3.99 22.41 1.07
C GLN A 23 4.37 20.94 1.01
N ALA A 24 4.53 20.31 2.17
CA ALA A 24 4.56 18.87 2.28
C ALA A 24 3.21 18.36 1.74
N HIS A 25 3.13 18.19 0.42
CA HIS A 25 2.02 17.53 -0.23
C HIS A 25 2.01 16.12 0.35
N ALA A 26 0.97 15.79 1.11
CA ALA A 26 0.80 14.46 1.67
C ALA A 26 1.08 13.45 0.56
N ASP A 27 2.06 12.55 0.76
CA ASP A 27 2.49 11.57 -0.24
C ASP A 27 1.25 10.94 -0.86
N ALA A 28 0.96 11.32 -2.11
CA ALA A 28 -0.27 10.91 -2.76
C ALA A 28 -0.10 9.45 -3.14
N SER A 29 -1.07 8.63 -2.76
CA SER A 29 -1.11 7.23 -3.11
C SER A 29 -0.83 7.00 -4.60
N SER A 30 0.28 6.33 -4.91
CA SER A 30 0.73 6.10 -6.27
C SER A 30 0.38 4.68 -6.70
N TYR A 31 -0.54 4.57 -7.65
CA TYR A 31 -0.95 3.30 -8.23
C TYR A 31 -1.12 3.44 -9.73
N GLY A 32 -0.70 2.40 -10.45
CA GLY A 32 -0.99 2.24 -11.85
C GLY A 32 -2.43 1.79 -12.05
N VAL A 33 -2.95 2.02 -13.24
CA VAL A 33 -4.32 1.69 -13.61
C VAL A 33 -4.31 0.86 -14.87
N MET A 34 -4.90 -0.34 -14.83
CA MET A 34 -5.07 -1.22 -15.98
C MET A 34 -6.50 -1.12 -16.52
N ASP A 35 -6.63 -0.70 -17.77
CA ASP A 35 -7.83 -0.92 -18.56
C ASP A 35 -7.85 -2.39 -19.01
N THR A 36 -8.60 -3.22 -18.29
CA THR A 36 -8.65 -4.67 -18.53
C THR A 36 -9.33 -5.03 -19.84
N LYS A 37 -10.13 -4.14 -20.43
CA LYS A 37 -10.77 -4.38 -21.74
C LYS A 37 -9.80 -4.10 -22.88
N ALA A 38 -9.02 -3.03 -22.75
CA ALA A 38 -8.06 -2.62 -23.76
C ALA A 38 -6.66 -3.25 -23.57
N TYR A 39 -6.41 -3.93 -22.45
CA TYR A 39 -5.08 -4.43 -22.04
C TYR A 39 -4.02 -3.32 -22.08
N ARG A 40 -4.36 -2.18 -21.49
CA ARG A 40 -3.48 -1.00 -21.40
C ARG A 40 -3.30 -0.59 -19.96
N THR A 41 -2.05 -0.29 -19.59
CA THR A 41 -1.69 0.19 -18.27
C THR A 41 -1.30 1.66 -18.35
N TYR A 42 -1.73 2.40 -17.34
CA TYR A 42 -1.47 3.82 -17.21
C TYR A 42 -0.85 4.10 -15.85
N VAL A 43 -0.03 5.14 -15.78
CA VAL A 43 0.57 5.62 -14.53
C VAL A 43 0.23 7.08 -14.31
N PRO A 44 0.10 7.54 -13.06
CA PRO A 44 -0.02 8.96 -12.75
C PRO A 44 1.21 9.71 -13.26
N ILE A 45 1.04 10.88 -13.89
CA ILE A 45 2.19 11.70 -14.32
C ILE A 45 3.09 12.13 -13.15
N ARG A 46 2.51 12.26 -11.95
CA ARG A 46 3.26 12.56 -10.73
C ARG A 46 4.18 11.41 -10.31
N TYR A 47 3.83 10.17 -10.61
CA TYR A 47 4.72 9.03 -10.34
C TYR A 47 6.02 9.14 -11.12
N LEU A 48 5.95 9.65 -12.36
CA LEU A 48 7.13 9.87 -13.21
C LEU A 48 8.10 10.89 -12.61
N SER A 49 7.61 11.90 -11.90
CA SER A 49 8.45 12.90 -11.21
C SER A 49 8.89 12.42 -9.83
N ASP A 50 7.94 12.05 -8.97
CA ASP A 50 8.21 11.75 -7.55
C ASP A 50 9.05 10.48 -7.37
N LYS A 51 8.89 9.48 -8.24
CA LYS A 51 9.52 8.15 -8.09
C LYS A 51 10.53 7.83 -9.17
N LEU A 52 10.41 8.42 -10.36
CA LEU A 52 11.33 8.16 -11.47
C LEU A 52 12.23 9.35 -11.79
N HIS A 53 12.08 10.47 -11.08
CA HIS A 53 12.93 11.66 -11.18
C HIS A 53 12.93 12.36 -12.55
N TYR A 54 11.92 12.10 -13.40
CA TYR A 54 11.72 12.88 -14.61
C TYR A 54 11.18 14.27 -14.29
N GLN A 55 11.56 15.26 -15.09
CA GLN A 55 10.90 16.57 -15.03
C GLN A 55 9.54 16.45 -15.73
N VAL A 56 8.46 16.82 -15.04
CA VAL A 56 7.09 16.68 -15.57
C VAL A 56 6.36 18.01 -15.47
N THR A 57 5.86 18.50 -16.60
CA THR A 57 5.03 19.70 -16.67
C THR A 57 3.62 19.32 -17.11
N TRP A 58 2.60 19.82 -16.41
CA TRP A 58 1.20 19.74 -16.80
C TRP A 58 0.65 21.15 -17.03
N GLU A 59 0.39 21.50 -18.28
CA GLU A 59 -0.24 22.77 -18.64
C GLU A 59 -1.76 22.56 -18.80
N PRO A 60 -2.59 23.02 -17.85
CA PRO A 60 -4.03 22.76 -17.87
C PRO A 60 -4.76 23.42 -19.05
N THR A 61 -4.28 24.57 -19.55
CA THR A 61 -4.97 25.35 -20.59
C THR A 61 -4.92 24.65 -21.94
N SER A 62 -3.73 24.23 -22.36
CA SER A 62 -3.50 23.47 -23.60
C SER A 62 -3.72 21.98 -23.41
N LYS A 63 -3.90 21.52 -22.16
CA LYS A 63 -3.94 20.11 -21.77
C LYS A 63 -2.67 19.35 -22.17
N ARG A 64 -1.53 20.04 -22.20
CA ARG A 64 -0.23 19.51 -22.58
C ARG A 64 0.46 18.86 -21.38
N ILE A 65 1.04 17.70 -21.61
CA ILE A 65 1.88 16.95 -20.68
C ILE A 65 3.27 16.92 -21.29
N GLU A 66 4.25 17.44 -20.59
CA GLU A 66 5.66 17.32 -20.96
C GLU A 66 6.34 16.44 -19.93
N VAL A 67 7.17 15.51 -20.41
CA VAL A 67 8.04 14.68 -19.59
C VAL A 67 9.43 14.82 -20.20
N VAL A 68 10.43 15.11 -19.36
CA VAL A 68 11.80 15.36 -19.79
C VAL A 68 12.76 14.54 -18.93
N SER A 69 13.69 13.85 -19.59
CA SER A 69 14.89 13.27 -18.99
C SER A 69 16.14 13.98 -19.55
N ASP A 70 17.33 13.54 -19.14
CA ASP A 70 18.58 14.12 -19.63
C ASP A 70 18.73 13.97 -21.16
N ASP A 71 18.23 12.86 -21.72
CA ASP A 71 18.41 12.49 -23.13
C ASP A 71 17.14 12.61 -23.99
N ASN A 72 15.95 12.62 -23.37
CA ASN A 72 14.69 12.50 -24.08
C ASN A 72 13.65 13.54 -23.67
N TYR A 73 12.90 14.01 -24.67
CA TYR A 73 11.74 14.87 -24.53
C TYR A 73 10.51 14.14 -25.05
N LEU A 74 9.46 14.10 -24.22
CA LEU A 74 8.16 13.56 -24.56
C LEU A 74 7.07 14.60 -24.30
N GLU A 75 6.30 14.90 -25.34
CA GLU A 75 5.09 15.70 -25.25
C GLU A 75 3.86 14.85 -25.60
N MET A 76 2.81 14.96 -24.79
CA MET A 76 1.50 14.35 -25.05
C MET A 76 0.39 15.36 -24.79
N THR A 77 -0.77 15.16 -25.42
CA THR A 77 -1.97 15.97 -25.13
C THR A 77 -3.08 15.11 -24.53
N LEU A 78 -3.72 15.61 -23.48
CA LEU A 78 -4.82 14.89 -22.81
C LEU A 78 -5.97 14.60 -23.78
N GLY A 79 -6.39 13.35 -23.84
CA GLY A 79 -7.54 12.92 -24.65
C GLY A 79 -7.23 12.69 -26.13
N THR A 80 -6.00 12.90 -26.59
CA THR A 80 -5.59 12.63 -27.98
C THR A 80 -4.58 11.49 -28.02
N LYS A 81 -4.46 10.85 -29.19
CA LYS A 81 -3.44 9.82 -29.47
C LYS A 81 -2.18 10.39 -30.11
N GLN A 82 -2.01 11.71 -30.13
CA GLN A 82 -0.84 12.32 -30.73
C GLN A 82 0.20 12.65 -29.65
N ALA A 83 1.46 12.35 -29.94
CA ALA A 83 2.59 12.66 -29.09
C ALA A 83 3.79 13.14 -29.93
N TYR A 84 4.74 13.81 -29.29
CA TYR A 84 6.01 14.17 -29.90
C TYR A 84 7.15 13.61 -29.06
N VAL A 85 8.03 12.83 -29.67
CA VAL A 85 9.24 12.30 -29.03
C VAL A 85 10.43 12.95 -29.71
N ASN A 86 11.20 13.74 -28.99
CA ASN A 86 12.34 14.50 -29.53
C ASN A 86 11.97 15.31 -30.79
N GLY A 87 10.77 15.90 -30.80
CA GLY A 87 10.21 16.68 -31.91
C GLY A 87 9.57 15.87 -33.05
N MET A 88 9.73 14.53 -33.06
CA MET A 88 9.11 13.67 -34.05
C MET A 88 7.68 13.31 -33.65
N ASN A 89 6.74 13.44 -34.58
CA ASN A 89 5.33 13.09 -34.37
C ASN A 89 5.16 11.56 -34.28
N MET A 90 4.51 11.10 -33.22
CA MET A 90 4.26 9.70 -32.92
C MET A 90 2.78 9.49 -32.56
N GLU A 91 2.25 8.30 -32.88
CA GLU A 91 0.90 7.91 -32.47
C GLU A 91 0.94 7.03 -31.21
N LEU A 92 0.09 7.35 -30.23
CA LEU A 92 -0.11 6.60 -29.01
C LEU A 92 -1.12 5.47 -29.23
N GLU A 93 -0.83 4.28 -28.71
CA GLU A 93 -1.81 3.19 -28.66
C GLU A 93 -3.06 3.57 -27.86
N ALA A 94 -2.92 4.48 -26.88
CA ALA A 94 -4.01 4.98 -26.07
C ALA A 94 -3.77 6.44 -25.63
N ALA A 95 -4.83 7.24 -25.57
CA ALA A 95 -4.74 8.62 -25.13
C ALA A 95 -4.51 8.73 -23.61
N PRO A 96 -3.73 9.72 -23.14
CA PRO A 96 -3.73 10.13 -21.74
C PRO A 96 -5.13 10.55 -21.31
N PHE A 97 -5.49 10.30 -20.06
CA PHE A 97 -6.81 10.69 -19.53
C PHE A 97 -6.71 11.22 -18.11
N ARG A 98 -7.76 11.93 -17.66
CA ARG A 98 -7.85 12.46 -16.30
C ARG A 98 -9.02 11.82 -15.56
N ALA A 99 -8.79 11.39 -14.32
CA ALA A 99 -9.82 10.83 -13.45
C ALA A 99 -9.49 11.13 -11.98
N GLY A 100 -10.50 11.51 -11.19
CA GLY A 100 -10.32 11.79 -9.76
C GLY A 100 -9.30 12.90 -9.46
N GLY A 101 -9.10 13.85 -10.38
CA GLY A 101 -8.09 14.91 -10.27
C GLY A 101 -6.67 14.50 -10.70
N THR A 102 -6.45 13.22 -11.02
CA THR A 102 -5.15 12.68 -11.46
C THR A 102 -5.11 12.51 -12.97
N THR A 103 -4.00 12.94 -13.59
CA THR A 103 -3.71 12.69 -15.01
C THR A 103 -2.90 11.39 -15.13
N TYR A 104 -3.36 10.50 -16.01
CA TYR A 104 -2.80 9.18 -16.28
C TYR A 104 -2.28 9.10 -17.71
N VAL A 105 -1.08 8.55 -17.87
CA VAL A 105 -0.39 8.39 -19.17
C VAL A 105 -0.08 6.92 -19.45
N PRO A 106 -0.10 6.47 -20.73
CA PRO A 106 0.18 5.08 -21.07
C PRO A 106 1.61 4.69 -20.72
N VAL A 107 1.77 3.71 -19.81
CA VAL A 107 3.09 3.38 -19.25
C VAL A 107 4.05 2.87 -20.30
N ARG A 108 3.59 2.03 -21.23
CA ARG A 108 4.44 1.41 -22.25
C ARG A 108 5.09 2.47 -23.15
N PHE A 109 4.27 3.39 -23.65
CA PHE A 109 4.76 4.45 -24.53
C PHE A 109 5.73 5.38 -23.81
N VAL A 110 5.41 5.77 -22.58
CA VAL A 110 6.33 6.55 -21.74
C VAL A 110 7.64 5.79 -21.52
N SER A 111 7.57 4.49 -21.25
CA SER A 111 8.76 3.68 -21.04
C SER A 111 9.64 3.60 -22.27
N GLU A 112 9.05 3.39 -23.45
CA GLU A 112 9.79 3.33 -24.72
C GLU A 112 10.40 4.69 -25.08
N ALA A 113 9.61 5.77 -24.99
CA ALA A 113 10.08 7.13 -25.32
C ALA A 113 11.17 7.63 -24.37
N MET A 114 11.14 7.20 -23.10
CA MET A 114 12.10 7.64 -22.08
C MET A 114 13.20 6.62 -21.77
N ASN A 115 13.27 5.52 -22.54
CA ASN A 115 14.19 4.40 -22.33
C ASN A 115 14.17 3.87 -20.88
N LEU A 116 12.98 3.80 -20.29
CA LEU A 116 12.78 3.34 -18.92
C LEU A 116 12.62 1.82 -18.88
N SER A 117 13.50 1.16 -18.13
CA SER A 117 13.39 -0.29 -17.89
C SER A 117 12.17 -0.61 -17.01
N MET A 118 11.35 -1.56 -17.46
CA MET A 118 10.11 -1.94 -16.81
C MET A 118 9.88 -3.45 -16.89
N GLU A 119 9.46 -4.07 -15.78
CA GLU A 119 9.05 -5.47 -15.71
C GLU A 119 7.75 -5.62 -14.93
N TRP A 120 6.86 -6.51 -15.38
CA TRP A 120 5.67 -6.88 -14.64
C TRP A 120 5.96 -8.06 -13.72
N ASP A 121 5.39 -8.05 -12.52
CA ASP A 121 5.34 -9.26 -11.73
C ASP A 121 4.55 -10.37 -12.46
N LYS A 122 4.82 -11.62 -12.09
CA LYS A 122 4.18 -12.80 -12.71
C LYS A 122 2.65 -12.77 -12.65
N ASN A 123 2.08 -11.99 -11.74
CA ASN A 123 0.65 -11.93 -11.47
C ASN A 123 -0.05 -10.71 -12.11
N GLY A 124 0.70 -9.79 -12.73
CA GLY A 124 0.18 -8.57 -13.34
C GLY A 124 -0.39 -7.56 -12.34
N SER A 125 0.02 -7.64 -11.08
CA SER A 125 -0.45 -6.80 -9.96
C SER A 125 0.55 -5.71 -9.56
N LEU A 126 1.80 -5.83 -10.01
CA LEU A 126 2.89 -4.94 -9.67
C LEU A 126 3.76 -4.69 -10.91
N VAL A 127 4.13 -3.44 -11.13
CA VAL A 127 5.12 -3.04 -12.12
C VAL A 127 6.38 -2.61 -11.39
N HIS A 128 7.50 -3.16 -11.81
CA HIS A 128 8.84 -2.77 -11.40
C HIS A 128 9.44 -1.84 -12.45
N PHE A 129 10.08 -0.77 -11.99
CA PHE A 129 10.85 0.11 -12.85
C PHE A 129 12.26 0.25 -12.30
N TRP A 130 13.22 0.36 -13.21
CA TRP A 130 14.61 0.67 -12.89
C TRP A 130 15.02 1.96 -13.60
N ASN A 131 15.56 2.90 -12.81
CA ASN A 131 16.20 4.12 -13.32
C ASN A 131 17.53 4.31 -12.59
N GLY A 132 18.64 4.01 -13.27
CA GLY A 132 19.95 3.86 -12.63
C GLY A 132 19.90 2.78 -11.54
N ASP A 133 20.37 3.12 -10.34
CA ASP A 133 20.33 2.24 -9.16
C ASP A 133 18.95 2.21 -8.46
N SER A 134 18.01 3.07 -8.89
CA SER A 134 16.70 3.18 -8.25
C SER A 134 15.77 2.06 -8.74
N HIS A 135 15.23 1.28 -7.81
CA HIS A 135 14.16 0.30 -8.06
C HIS A 135 12.86 0.80 -7.43
N VAL A 136 11.85 1.08 -8.27
CA VAL A 136 10.53 1.51 -7.77
C VAL A 136 9.44 0.55 -8.17
N ARG A 137 8.45 0.42 -7.29
CA ARG A 137 7.34 -0.52 -7.40
C ARG A 137 6.03 0.25 -7.50
N LEU A 138 5.19 -0.16 -8.43
CA LEU A 138 3.89 0.45 -8.66
C LEU A 138 2.79 -0.62 -8.68
N PRO A 139 1.96 -0.70 -7.63
CA PRO A 139 0.81 -1.59 -7.66
C PRO A 139 -0.18 -1.13 -8.72
N VAL A 140 -0.78 -2.08 -9.45
CA VAL A 140 -1.70 -1.79 -10.54
C VAL A 140 -3.10 -2.30 -10.22
N VAL A 141 -4.08 -1.41 -10.34
CA VAL A 141 -5.50 -1.71 -10.10
C VAL A 141 -6.31 -1.59 -11.38
N SER A 142 -7.51 -2.19 -11.43
CA SER A 142 -8.36 -2.02 -12.60
C SER A 142 -8.90 -0.59 -12.70
N LYS A 143 -9.09 -0.10 -13.93
CA LYS A 143 -9.58 1.27 -14.21
C LYS A 143 -10.91 1.63 -13.58
N GLN A 144 -11.77 0.66 -13.32
CA GLN A 144 -13.04 0.89 -12.63
C GLN A 144 -12.85 1.35 -11.18
N ARG A 145 -11.68 1.09 -10.57
CA ARG A 145 -11.40 1.46 -9.17
C ARG A 145 -11.22 2.94 -8.94
N ILE A 146 -10.75 3.69 -9.93
CA ILE A 146 -10.51 5.14 -9.78
C ILE A 146 -11.81 5.94 -9.63
N ASN A 147 -12.95 5.33 -9.99
CA ASN A 147 -14.28 5.94 -9.85
C ASN A 147 -14.97 5.59 -8.51
N GLN A 148 -14.36 4.73 -7.67
CA GLN A 148 -14.95 4.35 -6.38
C GLN A 148 -14.62 5.38 -5.31
N THR A 149 -15.66 6.02 -4.75
CA THR A 149 -15.53 7.11 -3.76
C THR A 149 -15.64 6.63 -2.31
N SER A 150 -16.23 5.46 -2.06
CA SER A 150 -16.31 4.90 -0.71
C SER A 150 -14.93 4.66 -0.12
N SER A 151 -14.65 5.25 1.04
CA SER A 151 -13.37 5.11 1.73
C SER A 151 -13.31 3.83 2.57
N ILE A 152 -14.36 3.53 3.32
CA ILE A 152 -14.44 2.40 4.26
C ILE A 152 -15.85 1.81 4.25
N GLU A 153 -15.93 0.49 4.11
CA GLU A 153 -17.15 -0.30 4.19
C GLU A 153 -17.08 -1.24 5.39
N LYS A 154 -18.18 -1.33 6.15
CA LYS A 154 -18.34 -2.24 7.29
C LYS A 154 -19.19 -3.43 6.88
N SER A 155 -18.85 -4.63 7.34
CA SER A 155 -19.67 -5.82 7.09
C SER A 155 -19.61 -6.84 8.21
N TRP A 156 -20.68 -7.62 8.31
CA TRP A 156 -20.78 -8.81 9.15
C TRP A 156 -21.15 -9.99 8.26
N ARG A 157 -20.31 -11.01 8.20
CA ARG A 157 -20.51 -12.13 7.27
C ARG A 157 -20.24 -13.46 7.95
N ALA A 158 -21.03 -14.47 7.62
CA ALA A 158 -20.81 -15.85 8.01
C ALA A 158 -20.23 -16.64 6.84
N PHE A 159 -19.10 -17.30 7.06
CA PHE A 159 -18.41 -18.13 6.08
C PHE A 159 -18.49 -19.59 6.48
N LYS A 160 -18.77 -20.48 5.53
CA LYS A 160 -18.77 -21.92 5.76
C LYS A 160 -17.37 -22.47 5.49
N VAL A 161 -16.78 -23.12 6.48
CA VAL A 161 -15.45 -23.75 6.40
C VAL A 161 -15.56 -25.19 6.88
N GLY A 162 -15.71 -26.13 5.93
CA GLY A 162 -16.09 -27.50 6.25
C GLY A 162 -17.52 -27.55 6.81
N SER A 163 -17.69 -28.19 7.97
CA SER A 163 -18.98 -28.25 8.70
C SER A 163 -19.25 -27.01 9.55
N LYS A 164 -18.23 -26.19 9.84
CA LYS A 164 -18.33 -25.04 10.73
C LYS A 164 -18.77 -23.76 10.01
N ARG A 165 -19.54 -22.92 10.69
CA ARG A 165 -19.79 -21.53 10.29
C ARG A 165 -18.95 -20.59 11.13
N VAL A 166 -18.13 -19.76 10.49
CA VAL A 166 -17.32 -18.72 11.14
C VAL A 166 -17.92 -17.38 10.81
N THR A 167 -18.37 -16.66 11.83
CA THR A 167 -18.86 -15.29 11.69
C THR A 167 -17.71 -14.31 11.78
N THR A 168 -17.80 -13.21 11.04
CA THR A 168 -16.76 -12.20 10.94
C THR A 168 -17.36 -10.82 11.11
N THR A 169 -16.57 -9.93 11.71
CA THR A 169 -16.79 -8.49 11.73
C THR A 169 -15.62 -7.86 10.98
N MET A 170 -15.89 -7.11 9.91
CA MET A 170 -14.88 -6.70 8.94
C MET A 170 -15.03 -5.24 8.53
N LEU A 171 -13.89 -4.58 8.32
CA LEU A 171 -13.78 -3.35 7.56
C LEU A 171 -13.01 -3.61 6.27
N THR A 172 -13.50 -3.02 5.18
CA THR A 172 -12.82 -2.98 3.88
C THR A 172 -12.51 -1.52 3.56
N ILE A 173 -11.24 -1.20 3.37
CA ILE A 173 -10.70 0.16 3.24
C ILE A 173 -10.13 0.34 1.83
N ASN A 174 -10.56 1.39 1.14
CA ASN A 174 -10.05 1.77 -0.17
C ASN A 174 -8.71 2.51 -0.01
N LEU A 175 -7.60 1.81 -0.24
CA LEU A 175 -6.26 2.39 -0.13
C LEU A 175 -5.96 3.46 -1.20
N LEU A 176 -6.75 3.50 -2.28
CA LEU A 176 -6.65 4.52 -3.32
C LEU A 176 -7.30 5.85 -2.91
N HIS A 177 -8.07 5.88 -1.81
CA HIS A 177 -8.80 7.07 -1.42
C HIS A 177 -7.82 8.15 -0.91
N PRO A 178 -7.88 9.40 -1.42
CA PRO A 178 -6.82 10.40 -1.23
C PRO A 178 -6.57 10.80 0.22
N HIS A 179 -7.56 10.62 1.10
CA HIS A 179 -7.45 10.94 2.52
C HIS A 179 -7.17 9.74 3.42
N ILE A 180 -7.21 8.50 2.90
CA ILE A 180 -6.88 7.33 3.71
C ILE A 180 -5.37 7.29 3.94
N ARG A 181 -4.95 7.06 5.18
CA ARG A 181 -3.56 6.76 5.55
C ARG A 181 -3.50 5.62 6.56
N LEU A 182 -2.38 4.90 6.57
CA LEU A 182 -2.10 3.83 7.51
C LEU A 182 -1.07 4.28 8.56
N GLY A 183 -1.11 3.66 9.74
CA GLY A 183 -0.10 3.88 10.78
C GLY A 183 -0.03 2.75 11.79
N VAL A 184 0.99 2.81 12.64
CA VAL A 184 1.18 1.88 13.75
C VAL A 184 0.97 2.62 15.06
N GLY A 185 0.05 2.10 15.88
CA GLY A 185 -0.12 2.49 17.27
C GLY A 185 0.70 1.60 18.18
N VAL A 186 1.22 2.16 19.27
CA VAL A 186 1.89 1.44 20.35
C VAL A 186 1.28 1.84 21.70
N GLY A 187 1.55 1.08 22.76
CA GLY A 187 1.11 1.40 24.12
C GLY A 187 1.47 2.84 24.54
N TYR A 188 0.73 3.45 25.47
CA TYR A 188 0.93 4.85 25.87
C TYR A 188 2.37 5.15 26.31
N GLY A 189 2.98 4.25 27.08
CA GLY A 189 4.39 4.38 27.50
C GLY A 189 5.42 3.96 26.45
N GLY A 190 5.02 3.72 25.20
CA GLY A 190 5.92 3.31 24.12
C GLY A 190 6.17 1.80 24.05
N GLU A 191 7.38 1.43 23.62
CA GLU A 191 7.80 0.04 23.55
C GLU A 191 7.67 -0.65 24.92
N GLY A 192 7.21 -1.90 24.92
CA GLY A 192 7.02 -2.64 26.17
C GLY A 192 5.80 -2.19 27.00
N SER A 193 5.02 -1.22 26.54
CA SER A 193 3.77 -0.82 27.19
C SER A 193 2.55 -1.44 26.52
N VAL A 194 1.45 -1.57 27.26
CA VAL A 194 0.14 -1.98 26.73
C VAL A 194 -0.88 -0.88 26.93
N ASP A 195 -1.88 -0.84 26.06
CA ASP A 195 -2.94 0.17 26.12
C ASP A 195 -4.26 -0.38 25.57
N ASN A 196 -5.35 0.29 25.92
CA ASN A 196 -6.66 0.01 25.38
C ASN A 196 -6.70 0.41 23.89
N LEU A 197 -7.21 -0.46 23.01
CA LEU A 197 -7.23 -0.23 21.56
C LEU A 197 -7.95 1.08 21.18
N LYS A 198 -9.07 1.41 21.82
CA LYS A 198 -9.81 2.66 21.61
C LYS A 198 -9.02 3.88 22.09
N HIS A 199 -8.32 3.78 23.22
CA HIS A 199 -7.45 4.87 23.66
C HIS A 199 -6.30 5.08 22.68
N MET A 200 -5.66 4.00 22.21
CA MET A 200 -4.62 4.05 21.18
C MET A 200 -5.13 4.69 19.88
N ALA A 201 -6.32 4.31 19.40
CA ALA A 201 -6.93 4.91 18.21
C ALA A 201 -7.22 6.42 18.40
N LYS A 202 -7.88 6.79 19.52
CA LYS A 202 -8.21 8.19 19.81
C LYS A 202 -6.98 9.08 19.96
N ARG A 203 -5.95 8.62 20.68
CA ARG A 203 -4.71 9.39 20.89
C ARG A 203 -3.99 9.70 19.57
N ASN A 204 -4.11 8.83 18.58
CA ASN A 204 -3.50 9.04 17.27
C ASN A 204 -4.48 9.67 16.25
N TYR A 205 -5.73 10.00 16.64
CA TYR A 205 -6.77 10.48 15.73
C TYR A 205 -7.15 9.48 14.62
N ALA A 206 -6.98 8.18 14.88
CA ALA A 206 -7.36 7.13 13.94
C ALA A 206 -8.88 6.92 13.93
N ILE A 207 -9.47 6.81 12.74
CA ILE A 207 -10.88 6.52 12.55
C ILE A 207 -11.19 5.03 12.67
N ALA A 208 -10.21 4.16 12.43
CA ALA A 208 -10.32 2.72 12.64
C ALA A 208 -9.01 2.16 13.20
N ALA A 209 -9.12 1.05 13.92
CA ALA A 209 -7.96 0.33 14.43
C ALA A 209 -8.26 -1.15 14.62
N ILE A 210 -7.28 -2.01 14.37
CA ILE A 210 -7.29 -3.44 14.72
C ILE A 210 -6.04 -3.75 15.53
N ASN A 211 -6.15 -4.66 16.49
CA ASN A 211 -4.98 -5.10 17.26
C ASN A 211 -3.87 -5.64 16.34
N GLY A 212 -2.62 -5.44 16.74
CA GLY A 212 -1.45 -5.74 15.91
C GLY A 212 -0.81 -7.09 16.23
N GLY A 213 0.48 -7.05 16.51
CA GLY A 213 1.35 -8.20 16.72
C GLY A 213 1.30 -8.80 18.12
N TYR A 214 1.92 -9.97 18.22
CA TYR A 214 2.10 -10.68 19.48
C TYR A 214 3.03 -9.92 20.43
N PHE A 215 2.91 -10.20 21.73
CA PHE A 215 3.72 -9.60 22.78
C PHE A 215 3.69 -10.49 24.03
N ASP A 216 4.54 -10.19 25.02
CA ASP A 216 4.56 -10.87 26.31
C ASP A 216 3.34 -10.53 27.18
N ALA A 217 2.20 -11.07 26.79
CA ALA A 217 0.91 -10.74 27.38
C ALA A 217 0.57 -11.52 28.67
N TYR A 218 1.35 -12.55 29.01
CA TYR A 218 1.00 -13.51 30.07
C TYR A 218 2.01 -13.57 31.22
N SER A 219 3.23 -13.06 31.05
CA SER A 219 4.14 -12.97 32.18
C SER A 219 3.66 -11.94 33.21
N ASN A 220 4.22 -12.00 34.41
CA ASN A 220 4.05 -10.96 35.43
C ASN A 220 5.00 -9.77 35.22
N SER A 221 5.75 -9.73 34.11
CA SER A 221 6.63 -8.60 33.79
C SER A 221 5.82 -7.31 33.61
N LYS A 222 6.34 -6.20 34.15
CA LYS A 222 5.80 -4.86 33.89
C LYS A 222 6.04 -4.43 32.44
N VAL A 223 7.13 -4.92 31.83
CA VAL A 223 7.48 -4.67 30.43
C VAL A 223 6.87 -5.76 29.56
N LYS A 224 5.95 -5.36 28.70
CA LYS A 224 5.17 -6.18 27.77
C LYS A 224 5.79 -6.12 26.38
N VAL A 225 6.95 -6.75 26.24
CA VAL A 225 7.80 -6.68 25.04
C VAL A 225 7.03 -7.19 23.81
N PRO A 226 6.99 -6.44 22.69
CA PRO A 226 6.48 -6.93 21.41
C PRO A 226 7.29 -8.14 20.91
N TYR A 227 6.67 -9.04 20.16
CA TYR A 227 7.41 -10.10 19.47
C TYR A 227 7.55 -9.76 18.00
N GLY A 228 8.77 -9.62 17.52
CA GLY A 228 9.06 -9.35 16.11
C GLY A 228 9.04 -7.86 15.77
N TYR A 229 9.44 -7.49 14.55
CA TYR A 229 9.60 -6.10 14.15
C TYR A 229 8.36 -5.23 14.37
N VAL A 230 8.59 -4.01 14.89
CA VAL A 230 7.61 -2.93 14.93
C VAL A 230 8.26 -1.68 14.35
N VAL A 231 7.69 -1.14 13.28
CA VAL A 231 8.10 0.13 12.67
C VAL A 231 6.95 1.12 12.80
N ARG A 232 7.27 2.34 13.25
CA ARG A 232 6.32 3.45 13.37
C ARG A 232 6.96 4.72 12.86
N ASN A 233 6.25 5.41 11.97
CA ASN A 233 6.67 6.70 11.40
C ASN A 233 8.07 6.64 10.77
N GLY A 234 8.38 5.55 10.06
CA GLY A 234 9.68 5.31 9.43
C GLY A 234 10.80 4.89 10.38
N LYS A 235 10.52 4.69 11.67
CA LYS A 235 11.52 4.31 12.68
C LYS A 235 11.26 2.91 13.21
N MET A 236 12.30 2.09 13.29
CA MET A 236 12.25 0.80 13.97
C MET A 236 12.13 1.04 15.48
N ILE A 237 10.98 0.68 16.04
CA ILE A 237 10.66 0.81 17.47
C ILE A 237 11.02 -0.46 18.22
N HIS A 238 10.90 -1.63 17.58
CA HIS A 238 11.34 -2.90 18.13
C HIS A 238 12.04 -3.72 17.05
N ASN A 239 13.19 -4.29 17.38
CA ASN A 239 13.97 -5.13 16.50
C ASN A 239 13.65 -6.62 16.76
N GLY A 240 13.08 -7.28 15.76
CA GLY A 240 12.71 -8.70 15.78
C GLY A 240 13.71 -9.61 15.07
N SER A 241 15.00 -9.25 15.00
CA SER A 241 16.01 -9.99 14.24
C SER A 241 16.00 -11.50 14.53
N GLY A 242 16.15 -12.29 13.46
CA GLY A 242 16.09 -13.76 13.50
C GLY A 242 14.68 -14.36 13.46
N ASP A 243 13.62 -13.54 13.57
CA ASP A 243 12.25 -14.00 13.49
C ASP A 243 11.83 -14.28 12.04
N LYS A 244 11.26 -15.47 11.83
CA LYS A 244 10.88 -15.99 10.50
C LYS A 244 9.46 -15.64 10.08
N ARG A 245 8.63 -15.13 11.02
CA ARG A 245 7.22 -14.84 10.78
C ARG A 245 7.07 -13.71 9.78
N SER A 246 5.94 -13.73 9.08
CA SER A 246 5.60 -12.72 8.08
C SER A 246 5.51 -11.32 8.68
N VAL A 247 5.90 -10.33 7.88
CA VAL A 247 5.81 -8.90 8.18
C VAL A 247 4.76 -8.25 7.29
N LEU A 248 3.77 -7.60 7.91
CA LEU A 248 2.96 -6.58 7.23
C LEU A 248 3.78 -5.29 7.25
N LEU A 249 3.96 -4.65 6.09
CA LEU A 249 4.55 -3.32 6.01
C LEU A 249 3.76 -2.43 5.08
N PHE A 250 3.93 -1.12 5.26
CA PHE A 250 3.37 -0.14 4.37
C PHE A 250 4.20 1.14 4.28
N THR A 251 4.12 1.79 3.13
CA THR A 251 4.74 3.08 2.82
C THR A 251 3.78 4.25 3.12
N ARG A 252 4.27 5.50 3.02
CA ARG A 252 3.46 6.71 3.25
C ARG A 252 2.34 6.89 2.21
N ASP A 253 2.56 6.41 1.00
CA ASP A 253 1.61 6.43 -0.12
C ASP A 253 0.69 5.19 -0.13
N ASN A 254 0.56 4.49 1.00
CA ASN A 254 -0.28 3.32 1.22
C ASN A 254 0.07 2.11 0.34
N GLN A 255 1.30 1.97 -0.13
CA GLN A 255 1.72 0.67 -0.68
C GLN A 255 1.82 -0.32 0.48
N VAL A 256 1.09 -1.42 0.41
CA VAL A 256 1.06 -2.47 1.44
C VAL A 256 1.67 -3.74 0.89
N GLU A 257 2.61 -4.30 1.65
CA GLU A 257 3.26 -5.56 1.33
C GLU A 257 3.15 -6.52 2.52
N MET A 258 3.18 -7.81 2.20
CA MET A 258 3.35 -8.88 3.18
C MET A 258 4.54 -9.70 2.74
N ILE A 259 5.61 -9.71 3.52
CA ILE A 259 6.87 -10.37 3.16
C ILE A 259 7.35 -11.33 4.26
N PRO A 260 8.19 -12.32 3.93
CA PRO A 260 8.85 -13.14 4.94
C PRO A 260 9.75 -12.31 5.87
N GLY A 261 9.76 -12.64 7.16
CA GLY A 261 10.62 -11.97 8.16
C GLY A 261 12.10 -11.87 7.79
N PRO A 262 12.74 -12.92 7.22
CA PRO A 262 14.14 -12.86 6.82
C PRO A 262 14.47 -11.80 5.75
N SER A 263 13.49 -11.38 4.95
CA SER A 263 13.67 -10.36 3.90
C SER A 263 13.39 -8.93 4.38
N PHE A 264 12.99 -8.75 5.64
CA PHE A 264 12.47 -7.47 6.10
C PHE A 264 13.53 -6.39 6.28
N ILE A 265 14.74 -6.73 6.75
CA ILE A 265 15.80 -5.73 6.97
C ILE A 265 16.22 -5.11 5.64
N ASP A 266 16.47 -5.93 4.61
CA ASP A 266 16.82 -5.46 3.28
C ASP A 266 15.71 -4.53 2.74
N ARG A 267 14.44 -4.95 2.85
CA ARG A 267 13.30 -4.14 2.44
C ARG A 267 13.19 -2.83 3.24
N PHE A 268 13.49 -2.84 4.53
CA PHE A 268 13.46 -1.64 5.38
C PHE A 268 14.59 -0.66 5.02
N GLN A 269 15.75 -1.16 4.62
CA GLN A 269 16.90 -0.35 4.22
C GLN A 269 16.68 0.41 2.90
N GLU A 270 15.70 0.02 2.08
CA GLU A 270 15.25 0.80 0.92
C GLU A 270 14.65 2.19 1.32
N GLY A 271 14.33 2.40 2.61
CA GLY A 271 14.13 3.73 3.19
C GLY A 271 12.72 4.32 3.09
N ASP A 272 11.77 3.66 2.42
CA ASP A 272 10.39 4.14 2.24
C ASP A 272 9.34 3.47 3.16
N VAL A 273 9.75 2.46 3.94
CA VAL A 273 8.87 1.76 4.90
C VAL A 273 8.45 2.70 6.02
N TYR A 274 7.16 3.02 6.09
CA TYR A 274 6.61 3.96 7.06
C TYR A 274 6.07 3.28 8.32
N GLY A 275 5.50 2.09 8.18
CA GLY A 275 5.04 1.27 9.30
C GLY A 275 5.13 -0.21 9.00
N ALA A 276 5.36 -1.01 10.04
CA ALA A 276 5.45 -2.46 9.91
C ALA A 276 5.11 -3.17 11.22
N LEU A 277 4.52 -4.37 11.10
CA LEU A 277 4.19 -5.27 12.19
C LEU A 277 4.55 -6.71 11.77
N GLN A 278 5.50 -7.33 12.48
CA GLN A 278 5.80 -8.75 12.31
C GLN A 278 4.88 -9.60 13.17
N VAL A 279 4.07 -10.45 12.54
CA VAL A 279 3.04 -11.21 13.25
C VAL A 279 2.92 -12.62 12.70
N GLY A 280 2.17 -12.79 11.61
CA GLY A 280 1.93 -14.07 10.97
C GLY A 280 1.03 -15.03 11.79
N PRO A 281 0.82 -16.24 11.28
CA PRO A 281 1.37 -16.77 10.02
C PRO A 281 0.79 -16.11 8.76
N ARG A 282 1.49 -16.23 7.63
CA ARG A 282 0.94 -16.00 6.29
C ARG A 282 -0.23 -16.95 6.07
N LEU A 283 -1.31 -16.41 5.50
CA LEU A 283 -2.51 -17.18 5.19
C LEU A 283 -2.64 -17.40 3.69
N ILE A 284 -2.43 -16.35 2.90
CA ILE A 284 -2.63 -16.35 1.46
C ILE A 284 -1.48 -15.60 0.78
N THR A 285 -0.93 -16.21 -0.25
CA THR A 285 0.00 -15.59 -1.21
C THR A 285 -0.60 -15.72 -2.61
N ASP A 286 -0.75 -14.59 -3.30
CA ASP A 286 -1.20 -14.53 -4.70
C ASP A 286 -2.51 -15.29 -4.96
N GLY A 287 -3.47 -15.16 -4.05
CA GLY A 287 -4.79 -15.82 -4.12
C GLY A 287 -4.80 -17.30 -3.74
N LYS A 288 -3.65 -17.88 -3.39
CA LYS A 288 -3.51 -19.27 -2.95
C LYS A 288 -3.30 -19.33 -1.44
N ILE A 289 -3.93 -20.30 -0.78
CA ILE A 289 -3.68 -20.56 0.65
C ILE A 289 -2.28 -21.15 0.78
N THR A 290 -1.41 -20.51 1.56
CA THR A 290 0.03 -20.82 1.65
C THR A 290 0.51 -20.98 3.10
N VAL A 291 -0.41 -21.26 4.03
CA VAL A 291 -0.11 -21.43 5.46
C VAL A 291 1.05 -22.40 5.69
N ASN A 292 2.14 -21.92 6.29
CA ASN A 292 3.30 -22.72 6.66
C ASN A 292 3.78 -22.39 8.09
N LEU A 293 3.05 -22.93 9.07
CA LEU A 293 3.31 -22.67 10.49
C LEU A 293 4.73 -23.04 10.92
N LYS A 294 5.21 -24.21 10.47
CA LYS A 294 6.56 -24.71 10.81
C LYS A 294 7.64 -23.85 10.16
N GLY A 295 7.47 -23.45 8.90
CA GLY A 295 8.40 -22.57 8.19
C GLY A 295 8.53 -21.19 8.83
N GLU A 296 7.42 -20.65 9.34
CA GLU A 296 7.41 -19.39 10.10
C GLU A 296 7.77 -19.55 11.59
N GLY A 297 8.16 -20.76 12.02
CA GLY A 297 8.69 -21.01 13.37
C GLY A 297 7.65 -21.10 14.49
N PHE A 298 6.36 -21.23 14.17
CA PHE A 298 5.31 -21.36 15.19
C PHE A 298 5.40 -22.69 15.94
N LYS A 299 5.39 -22.60 17.28
CA LYS A 299 5.40 -23.76 18.20
C LYS A 299 4.20 -23.79 19.16
N ASP A 300 3.52 -22.66 19.35
CA ASP A 300 2.42 -22.52 20.32
C ASP A 300 1.16 -23.31 19.86
N PRO A 301 0.65 -24.27 20.66
CA PRO A 301 -0.60 -24.98 20.38
C PRO A 301 -1.80 -24.08 20.09
N LYS A 302 -1.85 -22.88 20.68
CA LYS A 302 -2.89 -21.87 20.42
C LYS A 302 -2.92 -21.41 18.96
N ILE A 303 -1.78 -21.44 18.27
CA ILE A 303 -1.69 -21.14 16.84
C ILE A 303 -1.79 -22.42 16.01
N LEU A 304 -1.14 -23.50 16.46
CA LEU A 304 -1.04 -24.75 15.69
C LEU A 304 -2.37 -25.51 15.57
N LYS A 305 -3.20 -25.52 16.62
CA LYS A 305 -4.34 -26.44 16.72
C LYS A 305 -5.64 -25.79 17.17
N HIS A 306 -5.57 -24.78 18.04
CA HIS A 306 -6.77 -24.32 18.72
C HIS A 306 -7.66 -23.45 17.83
N SER A 307 -8.97 -23.62 17.99
CA SER A 307 -9.94 -22.68 17.49
C SER A 307 -10.15 -21.56 18.51
N SER A 308 -9.96 -20.31 18.12
CA SER A 308 -10.15 -19.14 18.98
C SER A 308 -10.58 -17.94 18.15
N ILE A 309 -11.00 -16.85 18.80
CA ILE A 309 -11.18 -15.55 18.14
C ILE A 309 -9.87 -15.19 17.42
N ARG A 310 -9.94 -14.80 16.15
CA ARG A 310 -8.78 -14.40 15.36
C ARG A 310 -8.94 -12.98 14.86
N SER A 311 -7.83 -12.29 14.70
CA SER A 311 -7.71 -11.06 13.90
C SER A 311 -6.90 -11.35 12.64
N ALA A 312 -7.24 -10.72 11.53
CA ALA A 312 -6.53 -10.88 10.28
C ALA A 312 -6.52 -9.60 9.47
N VAL A 313 -5.50 -9.50 8.62
CA VAL A 313 -5.34 -8.44 7.61
C VAL A 313 -5.16 -9.07 6.24
N GLY A 314 -5.73 -8.45 5.21
CA GLY A 314 -5.62 -8.89 3.83
C GLY A 314 -5.64 -7.73 2.84
N ILE A 315 -5.17 -7.99 1.63
CA ILE A 315 -5.27 -7.09 0.48
C ILE A 315 -6.02 -7.82 -0.63
N THR A 316 -7.05 -7.21 -1.19
CA THR A 316 -7.76 -7.74 -2.37
C THR A 316 -6.96 -7.49 -3.66
N LYS A 317 -7.28 -8.20 -4.74
CA LYS A 317 -6.62 -7.98 -6.05
C LYS A 317 -6.80 -6.55 -6.58
N ASP A 318 -7.89 -5.89 -6.19
CA ASP A 318 -8.19 -4.51 -6.53
C ASP A 318 -7.72 -3.51 -5.45
N TYR A 319 -6.78 -3.90 -4.60
CA TYR A 319 -6.06 -3.04 -3.66
C TYR A 319 -6.93 -2.36 -2.59
N LYS A 320 -7.89 -3.11 -2.03
CA LYS A 320 -8.54 -2.78 -0.76
C LYS A 320 -7.82 -3.49 0.39
N LEU A 321 -7.61 -2.77 1.48
CA LEU A 321 -7.23 -3.35 2.75
C LEU A 321 -8.45 -3.97 3.42
N MET A 322 -8.32 -5.19 3.92
CA MET A 322 -9.32 -5.89 4.69
C MET A 322 -8.77 -6.12 6.09
N ILE A 323 -9.50 -5.70 7.10
CA ILE A 323 -9.20 -6.05 8.50
C ILE A 323 -10.44 -6.67 9.11
N LEU A 324 -10.27 -7.81 9.77
CA LEU A 324 -11.40 -8.52 10.35
C LEU A 324 -11.06 -9.20 11.66
N THR A 325 -12.12 -9.47 12.42
CA THR A 325 -12.12 -10.38 13.57
C THR A 325 -13.13 -11.50 13.33
N THR A 326 -12.87 -12.68 13.89
CA THR A 326 -13.74 -13.87 13.76
C THR A 326 -14.34 -14.29 15.09
N SER A 327 -15.47 -15.01 15.08
CA SER A 327 -16.01 -15.62 16.31
C SER A 327 -15.10 -16.72 16.87
N SER A 328 -14.73 -17.69 16.05
CA SER A 328 -13.74 -18.71 16.40
C SER A 328 -13.23 -19.42 15.16
N ALA A 329 -11.92 -19.48 14.97
CA ALA A 329 -11.28 -20.17 13.86
C ALA A 329 -9.92 -20.77 14.25
N THR A 330 -9.59 -21.93 13.68
CA THR A 330 -8.19 -22.37 13.53
C THR A 330 -7.50 -21.56 12.44
N ILE A 331 -6.16 -21.59 12.36
CA ILE A 331 -5.45 -20.87 11.28
C ILE A 331 -5.85 -21.36 9.88
N PRO A 332 -5.97 -22.67 9.59
CA PRO A 332 -6.45 -23.13 8.28
C PRO A 332 -7.90 -22.68 7.97
N GLU A 333 -8.77 -22.64 8.97
CA GLU A 333 -10.13 -22.09 8.81
C GLU A 333 -10.08 -20.60 8.49
N LEU A 334 -9.25 -19.83 9.20
CA LEU A 334 -9.05 -18.40 8.95
C LEU A 334 -8.55 -18.13 7.53
N ALA A 335 -7.60 -18.93 7.03
CA ALA A 335 -7.14 -18.80 5.65
C ALA A 335 -8.26 -19.03 4.62
N LYS A 336 -9.14 -20.02 4.86
CA LYS A 336 -10.32 -20.25 4.02
C LYS A 336 -11.32 -19.09 4.09
N VAL A 337 -11.54 -18.54 5.30
CA VAL A 337 -12.38 -17.34 5.49
C VAL A 337 -11.83 -16.16 4.70
N MET A 338 -10.54 -15.83 4.86
CA MET A 338 -9.91 -14.72 4.14
C MET A 338 -10.01 -14.90 2.63
N LYS A 339 -9.79 -16.12 2.12
CA LYS A 339 -9.91 -16.41 0.68
C LYS A 339 -11.35 -16.21 0.18
N GLN A 340 -12.34 -16.74 0.89
CA GLN A 340 -13.76 -16.55 0.55
C GLN A 340 -14.21 -15.09 0.68
N ALA A 341 -13.58 -14.32 1.57
CA ALA A 341 -13.84 -12.90 1.74
C ALA A 341 -13.27 -12.03 0.60
N GLY A 342 -12.37 -12.58 -0.24
CA GLY A 342 -11.79 -11.92 -1.41
C GLY A 342 -10.32 -11.51 -1.27
N ALA A 343 -9.64 -11.95 -0.21
CA ALA A 343 -8.23 -11.62 0.00
C ALA A 343 -7.33 -12.32 -1.04
N TYR A 344 -6.46 -11.54 -1.67
CA TYR A 344 -5.42 -11.97 -2.58
C TYR A 344 -4.08 -12.15 -1.86
N GLN A 345 -3.79 -11.27 -0.91
CA GLN A 345 -2.77 -11.45 0.13
C GLN A 345 -3.46 -11.47 1.48
N ALA A 346 -3.02 -12.31 2.42
CA ALA A 346 -3.55 -12.28 3.78
C ALA A 346 -2.56 -12.86 4.80
N MET A 347 -2.60 -12.32 6.01
CA MET A 347 -1.88 -12.85 7.16
C MET A 347 -2.70 -12.70 8.45
N ASN A 348 -2.39 -13.56 9.41
CA ASN A 348 -2.96 -13.52 10.75
C ASN A 348 -2.31 -12.41 11.60
N LEU A 349 -3.09 -11.84 12.53
CA LEU A 349 -2.66 -10.92 13.58
C LEU A 349 -2.78 -11.59 14.97
N ASP A 350 -2.42 -10.91 16.06
CA ASP A 350 -2.63 -11.48 17.40
C ASP A 350 -4.14 -11.77 17.63
N GLY A 351 -4.42 -12.86 18.33
CA GLY A 351 -5.77 -13.41 18.46
C GLY A 351 -6.27 -13.46 19.89
N GLY A 352 -7.30 -14.28 20.12
CA GLY A 352 -7.89 -14.50 21.44
C GLY A 352 -8.35 -13.18 22.06
N ALA A 353 -7.99 -12.97 23.32
CA ALA A 353 -8.36 -11.76 24.05
C ALA A 353 -7.72 -10.47 23.50
N SER A 354 -6.69 -10.55 22.67
CA SER A 354 -6.14 -9.36 21.99
C SER A 354 -7.02 -8.89 20.83
N SER A 355 -7.87 -9.77 20.28
CA SER A 355 -8.69 -9.48 19.11
C SER A 355 -9.64 -8.33 19.37
N GLY A 356 -9.43 -7.21 18.67
CA GLY A 356 -10.25 -6.03 18.82
C GLY A 356 -10.32 -5.26 17.51
N LEU A 357 -11.51 -4.73 17.22
CA LEU A 357 -11.76 -3.91 16.04
C LEU A 357 -12.54 -2.67 16.45
N TYR A 358 -11.97 -1.52 16.18
CA TYR A 358 -12.51 -0.20 16.49
C TYR A 358 -12.83 0.55 15.19
N TYR A 359 -13.97 1.22 15.15
CA TYR A 359 -14.36 2.10 14.05
C TYR A 359 -15.22 3.25 14.55
N ASN A 360 -14.88 4.47 14.13
CA ASN A 360 -15.67 5.68 14.31
C ASN A 360 -16.20 5.87 15.74
N GLY A 361 -15.29 5.86 16.72
CA GLY A 361 -15.64 6.09 18.14
C GLY A 361 -16.08 4.86 18.93
N ARG A 362 -16.36 3.72 18.26
CA ARG A 362 -16.98 2.54 18.86
C ARG A 362 -16.20 1.26 18.57
N TYR A 363 -16.30 0.30 19.48
CA TYR A 363 -15.84 -1.06 19.21
C TYR A 363 -16.87 -1.78 18.36
N MET A 364 -16.38 -2.42 17.29
CA MET A 364 -17.11 -3.45 16.55
C MET A 364 -16.83 -4.84 17.14
N THR A 365 -15.61 -5.03 17.66
CA THR A 365 -15.18 -6.19 18.45
C THR A 365 -14.39 -5.70 19.65
N TYR A 366 -14.80 -6.10 20.85
CA TYR A 366 -14.15 -5.69 22.09
C TYR A 366 -12.94 -6.58 22.39
N PRO A 367 -11.73 -6.01 22.57
CA PRO A 367 -10.61 -6.78 23.08
C PRO A 367 -10.84 -7.11 24.56
N GLY A 368 -10.46 -8.33 24.96
CA GLY A 368 -10.48 -8.80 26.34
C GLY A 368 -9.26 -8.40 27.16
N ARG A 369 -8.30 -7.67 26.57
CA ARG A 369 -7.10 -7.13 27.25
C ARG A 369 -6.58 -5.86 26.59
N ASN A 370 -5.70 -5.17 27.30
CA ASN A 370 -4.84 -4.15 26.70
C ASN A 370 -3.81 -4.81 25.77
N ILE A 371 -3.45 -4.11 24.70
CA ILE A 371 -2.59 -4.61 23.61
C ILE A 371 -1.33 -3.76 23.49
N SER A 372 -0.25 -4.38 22.99
CA SER A 372 1.04 -3.70 22.83
C SER A 372 1.05 -2.73 21.65
N ASN A 373 0.45 -3.13 20.52
CA ASN A 373 0.45 -2.35 19.29
C ASN A 373 -0.79 -2.64 18.43
N ALA A 374 -1.06 -1.77 17.46
CA ALA A 374 -2.22 -1.83 16.58
C ALA A 374 -1.92 -1.28 15.18
N LEU A 375 -2.62 -1.80 14.18
CA LEU A 375 -2.73 -1.16 12.88
C LEU A 375 -3.83 -0.08 12.94
N LEU A 376 -3.47 1.14 12.55
CA LEU A 376 -4.33 2.32 12.58
C LEU A 376 -4.68 2.76 11.16
N ILE A 377 -5.89 3.28 11.01
CA ILE A 377 -6.39 3.85 9.76
C ILE A 377 -6.87 5.27 10.05
N PHE A 378 -6.34 6.22 9.30
CA PHE A 378 -6.71 7.64 9.33
C PHE A 378 -7.52 8.00 8.09
N LYS A 379 -8.34 9.05 8.20
CA LYS A 379 -9.09 9.63 7.10
C LYS A 379 -9.17 11.14 7.28
#